data_AF-A0A4D6XBX2-F1
#
_entry.id   AF-A0A4D6XBX2-F1
#
_cell.length_a   1.000
_cell.length_b   1.000
_cell.length_c   1.000
_cell.angle_alpha   90.00
_cell.angle_beta   90.00
_cell.angle_gamma   90.00
#
_symmetry.space_group_name_H-M   'P 1'
#
loop_
_entity.id
_entity.type
_entity.pdbx_description
1 polymer ?
#
loop_
_entity_poly.entity_id
_entity_poly.type
_entity_poly.pdbx_seq_one_letter_code
_entity_poly.pdbx_strand_id
1 'polypeptide(L)' 'MFLPVSTVKSHLRNINAKLGAQGRTEAVAIGRARGLLD' A
#
# COMPACT_ATOMS: atom_id res chain seq x y z
N MET A 1 -4.01 2.17 16.18
CA MET A 1 -2.55 2.32 16.04
C MET A 1 -2.24 3.80 15.91
N PHE A 2 -1.32 4.35 16.72
CA PHE A 2 -0.88 5.75 16.61
C PHE A 2 0.51 5.78 16.01
N LEU A 3 0.62 6.22 14.75
CA LEU A 3 1.88 6.40 14.04
C LEU A 3 1.96 7.82 13.48
N PRO A 4 3.17 8.40 13.39
CA PRO A 4 3.40 9.61 12.62
C PRO A 4 2.95 9.44 11.16
N VAL A 5 2.40 10.50 10.57
CA VAL A 5 2.00 10.52 9.15
C VAL A 5 3.18 10.21 8.23
N SER A 6 4.39 10.65 8.59
CA SER A 6 5.62 10.35 7.85
C SER A 6 5.90 8.85 7.80
N THR A 7 5.74 8.13 8.91
CA THR A 7 5.89 6.69 8.98
C THR A 7 4.88 5.98 8.09
N VAL A 8 3.62 6.40 8.12
CA VAL A 8 2.57 5.85 7.23
C VAL A 8 2.95 6.07 5.75
N LYS A 9 3.44 7.27 5.38
CA LYS A 9 3.87 7.57 4.01
C LYS A 9 5.03 6.67 3.55
N SER A 10 6.03 6.45 4.42
CA SER A 10 7.14 5.54 4.13
C SER A 10 6.67 4.11 3.89
N HIS A 11 5.74 3.62 4.71
CA HIS A 11 5.14 2.29 4.50
C HIS A 11 4.38 2.20 3.18
N LEU A 12 3.57 3.21 2.84
CA LEU A 12 2.83 3.24 1.57
C LEU A 12 3.77 3.23 0.36
N ARG A 13 4.88 3.99 0.39
CA ARG A 13 5.90 3.96 -0.68
C ARG A 13 6.47 2.55 -0.86
N ASN A 14 6.77 1.87 0.24
CA ASN A 14 7.32 0.51 0.19
C ASN A 14 6.29 -0.51 -0.29
N ILE A 15 5.03 -0.39 0.13
CA ILE A 15 3.93 -1.24 -0.36
C ILE A 15 3.75 -1.04 -1.87
N ASN A 16 3.70 0.21 -2.34
CA ASN A 16 3.59 0.51 -3.76
C ASN A 16 4.74 -0.12 -4.57
N ALA A 17 5.98 0.04 -4.11
CA ALA A 17 7.15 -0.57 -4.75
C ALA A 17 7.08 -2.10 -4.80
N LYS A 18 6.64 -2.74 -3.71
CA LYS A 18 6.49 -4.21 -3.63
C LYS A 18 5.37 -4.73 -4.53
N LEU A 19 4.29 -3.98 -4.66
CA LEU A 19 3.14 -4.38 -5.47
C LEU A 19 3.29 -4.02 -6.94
N GLY A 20 4.22 -3.11 -7.29
CA GLY A 20 4.35 -2.52 -8.62
C GLY A 20 3.32 -1.43 -8.90
N ALA A 21 2.76 -0.80 -7.86
CA ALA A 21 1.69 0.18 -7.98
C ALA A 21 2.23 1.63 -8.07
N GLN A 22 1.58 2.47 -8.86
CA GLN A 22 1.83 3.90 -8.99
C GLN A 22 1.10 4.73 -7.92
N GLY A 23 0.14 4.13 -7.21
CA GLY A 23 -0.64 4.84 -6.21
C GLY A 23 -1.48 3.94 -5.33
N ARG A 24 -2.15 4.56 -4.35
CA ARG A 24 -2.97 3.85 -3.36
C ARG A 24 -4.09 3.03 -4.02
N THR A 25 -4.82 3.61 -4.98
CA THR A 25 -5.95 2.94 -5.63
C THR A 25 -5.50 1.67 -6.36
N GLU A 26 -4.40 1.76 -7.09
CA GLU A 26 -3.83 0.62 -7.80
C GLU A 26 -3.28 -0.43 -6.82
N ALA A 27 -2.60 -0.02 -5.75
CA ALA A 27 -2.14 -0.94 -4.70
C ALA A 27 -3.31 -1.72 -4.07
N VAL A 28 -4.45 -1.08 -3.85
CA VAL A 28 -5.67 -1.73 -3.35
C VAL A 28 -6.24 -2.71 -4.38
N ALA A 29 -6.35 -2.30 -5.65
CA ALA A 29 -6.83 -3.17 -6.73
C ALA A 29 -5.96 -4.43 -6.88
N ILE A 30 -4.64 -4.27 -6.87
CA ILE A 30 -3.66 -5.37 -6.90
C ILE A 30 -3.82 -6.26 -5.66
N GLY A 31 -3.93 -5.67 -4.47
CA GLY A 31 -4.10 -6.42 -3.23
C GLY A 31 -5.37 -7.28 -3.23
N ARG A 32 -6.49 -6.74 -3.73
CA ARG A 32 -7.75 -7.47 -3.90
C ARG A 32 -7.61 -8.60 -4.93
N ALA A 33 -7.05 -8.32 -6.10
CA ALA A 33 -6.86 -9.31 -7.17
C ALA A 33 -5.93 -10.48 -6.75
N ARG A 34 -4.99 -10.23 -5.84
CA ARG A 34 -4.06 -11.24 -5.29
C ARG A 34 -4.56 -11.92 -4.01
N GLY A 35 -5.75 -11.58 -3.51
CA GLY A 35 -6.28 -12.14 -2.25
C GLY A 35 -5.50 -11.72 -0.99
N LEU A 36 -4.82 -10.58 -1.02
CA LEU A 36 -4.06 -10.03 0.12
C LEU A 36 -4.92 -9.11 1.02
N LEU A 37 -6.11 -8.73 0.55
CA LEU A 37 -7.02 -7.80 1.21
C LEU A 37 -8.45 -8.36 1.16
N ASP A 38 -9.07 -8.51 2.32
CA ASP A 38 -10.48 -8.90 2.53
C ASP A 38 -11.44 -7.71 2.68
#